data_AF-H8GYC3-F1
#
_entry.id   AF-H8GYC3-F1
#
_cell.length_a   1.000
_cell.length_b   1.000
_cell.length_c   1.000
_cell.angle_alpha   90.00
_cell.angle_beta   90.00
_cell.angle_gamma   90.00
#
_symmetry.space_group_name_H-M   'P 1'
#
loop_
_entity.id
_entity.type
_entity.pdbx_description
1 polymer ?
#
loop_
_entity_poly.entity_id
_entity_poly.type
_entity_poly.pdbx_seq_one_letter_code
_entity_poly.pdbx_strand_id
1 'polypeptide(L)'
;MNVVVFDLETTGLSPERDAVVEIGAVRVVDGRVEETQKYETLVRPTGAGGERMLIPWRAERVHGISNEMVEDAPTLAEVLPEFLEFVGDSAVVAHNIGFDAGFMRVGAARHGLLWKPAAELCTVQLSRRAFPRERAHNLTVLAERLGLNFAPGGRHRSFGDVQVTAQAYVRLTEMLAAK
;
A
#
# COMPACT_ATOMS: atom_id res chain seq x y z
N MET A 1 -14.21 11.87 -6.89
CA MET A 1 -12.74 11.92 -7.08
C MET A 1 -12.25 10.50 -7.15
N ASN A 2 -11.50 10.16 -8.20
CA ASN A 2 -11.06 8.79 -8.44
C ASN A 2 -9.61 8.65 -7.96
N VAL A 3 -9.39 7.73 -7.04
CA VAL A 3 -8.06 7.47 -6.47
C VAL A 3 -7.78 5.98 -6.43
N VAL A 4 -6.50 5.63 -6.42
CA VAL A 4 -6.02 4.27 -6.17
C VAL A 4 -5.47 4.22 -4.75
N VAL A 5 -6.08 3.40 -3.91
CA VAL A 5 -5.56 3.12 -2.57
C VAL A 5 -4.69 1.89 -2.67
N PHE A 6 -3.47 1.94 -2.15
CA PHE A 6 -2.55 0.82 -2.17
C PHE A 6 -1.76 0.70 -0.88
N ASP A 7 -1.17 -0.48 -0.68
CA ASP A 7 -0.32 -0.85 0.44
C ASP A 7 0.76 -1.82 -0.06
N LEU A 8 1.89 -1.89 0.62
CA LEU A 8 2.97 -2.81 0.30
C LEU A 8 3.44 -3.57 1.55
N GLU A 9 3.66 -4.88 1.38
CA GLU A 9 4.48 -5.64 2.31
C GLU A 9 5.90 -5.75 1.77
N THR A 10 6.91 -5.72 2.66
CA THR A 10 8.32 -5.56 2.27
C THR A 10 9.27 -6.36 3.16
N THR A 11 10.48 -6.64 2.68
CA THR A 11 11.53 -7.33 3.46
C THR A 11 12.18 -6.46 4.55
N GLY A 12 11.85 -5.16 4.59
CA GLY A 12 12.38 -4.17 5.53
C GLY A 12 11.90 -2.76 5.21
N LEU A 13 12.55 -1.73 5.76
CA LEU A 13 12.02 -0.36 5.76
C LEU A 13 12.68 0.58 4.76
N SER A 14 13.74 0.14 4.08
CA SER A 14 14.59 0.97 3.25
C SER A 14 14.34 0.65 1.77
N PRO A 15 13.66 1.51 0.99
CA PRO A 15 13.41 1.24 -0.43
C PRO A 15 14.70 1.05 -1.24
N GLU A 16 15.83 1.59 -0.75
CA GLU A 16 17.13 1.38 -1.38
C GLU A 16 17.76 0.00 -1.14
N ARG A 17 17.38 -0.70 -0.08
CA ARG A 17 18.07 -1.92 0.39
C ARG A 17 17.17 -3.14 0.51
N ASP A 18 15.89 -2.89 0.78
CA ASP A 18 14.86 -3.89 0.96
C ASP A 18 13.99 -3.98 -0.31
N ALA A 19 13.14 -4.99 -0.38
CA ALA A 19 12.34 -5.33 -1.55
C ALA A 19 10.85 -5.47 -1.18
N VAL A 20 9.99 -5.25 -2.16
CA VAL A 20 8.54 -5.50 -2.07
C VAL A 20 8.28 -7.00 -2.14
N VAL A 21 7.34 -7.49 -1.33
CA VAL A 21 6.92 -8.90 -1.29
C VAL A 21 5.43 -9.11 -1.55
N GLU A 22 4.62 -8.06 -1.43
CA GLU A 22 3.19 -8.07 -1.80
C GLU A 22 2.77 -6.67 -2.21
N ILE A 23 1.91 -6.59 -3.23
CA ILE A 23 1.25 -5.35 -3.65
C ILE A 23 -0.25 -5.59 -3.61
N GLY A 24 -0.96 -4.74 -2.91
CA GLY A 24 -2.41 -4.67 -2.90
C GLY A 24 -2.86 -3.28 -3.29
N ALA A 25 -3.90 -3.18 -4.10
CA ALA A 25 -4.55 -1.92 -4.41
C ALA A 25 -6.03 -2.09 -4.78
N VAL A 26 -6.80 -1.02 -4.57
CA VAL A 26 -8.21 -0.93 -4.95
C VAL A 26 -8.52 0.47 -5.46
N ARG A 27 -9.47 0.57 -6.39
CA ARG A 27 -9.99 1.88 -6.82
C ARG A 27 -11.04 2.37 -5.85
N VAL A 28 -11.01 3.67 -5.58
CA VAL A 28 -12.12 4.40 -4.98
C VAL A 28 -12.67 5.35 -6.04
N VAL A 29 -13.92 5.15 -6.42
CA VAL A 29 -14.64 5.92 -7.45
C VAL A 29 -15.79 6.64 -6.79
N ASP A 30 -15.83 7.97 -6.92
CA ASP A 30 -16.88 8.82 -6.33
C ASP A 30 -17.21 8.52 -4.86
N GLY A 31 -16.14 8.34 -4.06
CA GLY A 31 -16.24 8.08 -2.64
C GLY A 31 -16.66 6.65 -2.27
N ARG A 32 -16.70 5.73 -3.25
CA ARG A 32 -17.05 4.32 -3.02
C ARG A 32 -15.85 3.42 -3.34
N VAL A 33 -15.63 2.41 -2.50
CA VAL A 33 -14.60 1.41 -2.73
C VAL A 33 -15.12 0.42 -3.77
N GLU A 34 -14.42 0.31 -4.90
CA GLU A 34 -14.77 -0.59 -6.00
C GLU A 34 -13.97 -1.89 -5.85
N GLU A 35 -14.44 -2.80 -4.99
CA GLU A 35 -13.75 -4.07 -4.66
C GLU A 35 -13.48 -4.98 -5.88
N THR A 36 -14.25 -4.82 -6.96
CA THR A 36 -14.04 -5.54 -8.23
C THR A 36 -12.90 -4.95 -9.07
N GLN A 37 -12.50 -3.71 -8.80
CA GLN A 37 -11.38 -3.01 -9.43
C GLN A 37 -10.17 -3.03 -8.50
N LYS A 38 -9.62 -4.22 -8.29
CA LYS A 38 -8.46 -4.45 -7.43
C LYS A 38 -7.24 -4.97 -8.20
N TYR A 39 -6.07 -4.72 -7.63
CA TYR A 39 -4.79 -5.30 -8.02
C TYR A 39 -4.21 -6.00 -6.80
N GLU A 40 -3.80 -7.26 -6.91
CA GLU A 40 -3.27 -8.02 -5.79
C GLU A 40 -2.28 -9.06 -6.30
N THR A 41 -1.03 -9.00 -5.84
CA THR A 41 -0.01 -9.95 -6.25
C THR A 41 1.06 -10.12 -5.18
N LEU A 42 1.55 -11.35 -5.02
CA LEU A 42 2.80 -11.61 -4.32
C LEU A 42 3.96 -11.25 -5.24
N VAL A 43 5.07 -10.84 -4.64
CA VAL A 43 6.27 -10.43 -5.35
C VAL A 43 7.47 -11.21 -4.82
N ARG A 44 8.23 -11.84 -5.71
CA ARG A 44 9.50 -12.44 -5.36
C ARG A 44 10.53 -11.34 -5.13
N PRO A 45 11.07 -11.18 -3.91
CA PRO A 45 11.97 -10.09 -3.60
C PRO A 45 13.33 -10.31 -4.28
N THR A 46 13.84 -9.24 -4.89
CA THR A 46 15.16 -9.22 -5.53
C THR A 46 16.01 -8.08 -4.97
N GLY A 47 17.32 -8.30 -4.88
CA GLY A 47 18.28 -7.25 -4.58
C GLY A 47 18.44 -6.27 -5.75
N ALA A 48 19.28 -5.25 -5.55
CA ALA A 48 19.49 -4.19 -6.53
C ALA A 48 20.14 -4.70 -7.83
N GLY A 49 20.86 -5.82 -7.79
CA GLY A 49 21.45 -6.49 -8.95
C GLY A 49 20.52 -7.51 -9.62
N GLY A 50 19.27 -7.66 -9.15
CA GLY A 50 18.30 -8.64 -9.66
C GLY A 50 18.47 -10.04 -9.06
N GLU A 51 19.42 -10.24 -8.14
CA GLU A 51 19.61 -11.50 -7.43
C GLU A 51 18.45 -11.78 -6.46
N ARG A 52 18.12 -13.06 -6.25
CA ARG A 52 17.09 -13.45 -5.27
C ARG A 52 17.47 -12.96 -3.88
N MET A 53 16.55 -12.27 -3.22
CA MET A 53 16.63 -11.89 -1.82
C MET A 53 15.76 -12.84 -0.99
N LEU A 54 16.19 -13.16 0.23
CA LEU A 54 15.32 -13.87 1.18
C LEU A 54 14.54 -12.89 2.03
N ILE A 55 13.28 -13.20 2.30
CA ILE A 55 12.46 -12.51 3.30
C ILE A 55 13.07 -12.79 4.68
N PRO A 56 13.50 -11.74 5.42
CA PRO A 56 14.01 -11.92 6.76
C PRO A 56 12.90 -12.34 7.73
N TRP A 57 13.20 -13.22 8.68
CA TRP A 57 12.28 -13.67 9.74
C TRP A 57 11.50 -12.54 10.43
N ARG A 58 12.14 -11.39 10.66
CA ARG A 58 11.48 -10.22 11.28
C ARG A 58 10.32 -9.66 10.45
N ALA A 59 10.43 -9.71 9.13
CA ALA A 59 9.43 -9.21 8.19
C ALA A 59 8.32 -10.25 8.03
N GLU A 60 8.70 -11.51 7.83
CA GLU A 60 7.77 -12.65 7.80
C GLU A 60 6.90 -12.72 9.07
N ARG A 61 7.44 -12.43 10.25
CA ARG A 61 6.65 -12.36 11.50
C ARG A 61 5.60 -11.26 11.52
N VAL A 62 5.74 -10.22 10.70
CA VAL A 62 4.78 -9.12 10.60
C VAL A 62 3.69 -9.51 9.60
N HIS A 63 4.06 -9.83 8.37
CA HIS A 63 3.11 -10.00 7.26
C HIS A 63 2.74 -11.45 6.95
N GLY A 64 3.42 -12.43 7.55
CA GLY A 64 3.12 -13.86 7.40
C GLY A 64 3.46 -14.43 6.03
N ILE A 65 4.25 -13.72 5.22
CA ILE A 65 4.65 -14.15 3.86
C ILE A 65 6.00 -14.83 3.97
N SER A 66 6.02 -16.14 3.69
CA SER A 66 7.23 -16.96 3.75
C SER A 66 8.00 -16.96 2.42
N ASN A 67 9.25 -17.43 2.46
CA ASN A 67 10.08 -17.54 1.24
C ASN A 67 9.52 -18.55 0.23
N GLU A 68 8.78 -19.56 0.71
CA GLU A 68 8.11 -20.57 -0.10
C GLU A 68 6.90 -19.97 -0.83
N MET A 69 6.14 -19.08 -0.19
CA MET A 69 4.99 -18.41 -0.82
C MET A 69 5.38 -17.57 -2.03
N VAL A 70 6.59 -17.01 -2.05
CA VAL A 70 7.09 -16.12 -3.11
C VAL A 70 8.09 -16.79 -4.05
N GLU A 71 8.27 -18.11 -3.94
CA GLU A 71 9.25 -18.84 -4.75
C GLU A 71 8.96 -18.70 -6.25
N ASP A 72 7.71 -18.94 -6.64
CA ASP A 72 7.26 -18.86 -8.03
C ASP A 72 6.57 -17.52 -8.36
N ALA A 73 6.50 -16.59 -7.41
CA ALA A 73 5.89 -15.28 -7.61
C ALA A 73 6.69 -14.44 -8.63
N PRO A 74 6.04 -13.54 -9.38
CA PRO A 74 6.75 -12.64 -10.28
C PRO A 74 7.65 -11.67 -9.50
N THR A 75 8.74 -11.22 -10.11
CA THR A 75 9.60 -10.17 -9.56
C THR A 75 8.93 -8.80 -9.66
N LEU A 76 9.43 -7.83 -8.90
CA LEU A 76 8.94 -6.44 -8.99
C LEU A 76 9.04 -5.90 -10.42
N ALA A 77 10.13 -6.22 -11.14
CA ALA A 77 10.33 -5.78 -12.53
C ALA A 77 9.21 -6.25 -13.47
N GLU A 78 8.66 -7.44 -13.23
CA GLU A 78 7.61 -8.05 -14.06
C GLU A 78 6.23 -7.44 -13.76
N VAL A 79 5.93 -7.14 -12.49
CA VAL A 79 4.61 -6.62 -12.08
C VAL A 79 4.50 -5.10 -12.13
N LEU A 80 5.62 -4.38 -12.06
CA LEU A 80 5.60 -2.93 -11.94
C LEU A 80 4.94 -2.21 -13.12
N PRO A 81 5.15 -2.60 -14.41
CA PRO A 81 4.43 -2.00 -15.52
C PRO A 81 2.91 -2.12 -15.39
N GLU A 82 2.41 -3.30 -15.01
CA GLU A 82 0.99 -3.58 -14.82
C GLU A 82 0.41 -2.76 -13.65
N PHE A 83 1.15 -2.68 -12.54
CA PHE A 83 0.75 -1.86 -11.40
C PHE A 83 0.71 -0.35 -11.76
N LEU A 84 1.68 0.14 -12.52
CA LEU A 84 1.69 1.54 -12.99
C LEU A 84 0.54 1.82 -13.95
N GLU A 85 0.17 0.87 -14.82
CA GLU A 85 -1.02 0.96 -15.67
C GLU A 85 -2.31 0.98 -14.84
N PHE A 86 -2.39 0.15 -13.80
CA PHE A 86 -3.49 0.17 -12.84
C PHE A 86 -3.58 1.54 -12.13
N VAL A 87 -2.47 2.16 -11.75
CA VAL A 87 -2.48 3.53 -11.20
C VAL A 87 -2.96 4.53 -12.25
N GLY A 88 -2.41 4.47 -13.46
CA GLY A 88 -2.70 5.41 -14.55
C GLY A 88 -2.47 6.86 -14.11
N ASP A 89 -3.37 7.77 -14.52
CA ASP A 89 -3.34 9.18 -14.12
C ASP A 89 -4.09 9.45 -12.80
N SER A 90 -4.35 8.41 -11.99
CA SER A 90 -5.06 8.58 -10.73
C SER A 90 -4.15 9.21 -9.67
N ALA A 91 -4.74 9.91 -8.70
CA ALA A 91 -4.05 10.15 -7.44
C ALA A 91 -3.97 8.83 -6.66
N VAL A 92 -2.90 8.66 -5.88
CA VAL A 92 -2.69 7.49 -5.03
C VAL A 92 -2.83 7.82 -3.56
N VAL A 93 -3.28 6.85 -2.78
CA VAL A 93 -3.50 6.96 -1.34
C VAL A 93 -2.85 5.76 -0.64
N ALA A 94 -2.14 6.00 0.45
CA ALA A 94 -1.69 4.93 1.35
C ALA A 94 -1.66 5.40 2.81
N HIS A 95 -1.61 4.44 3.74
CA HIS A 95 -1.48 4.72 5.15
C HIS A 95 -0.01 4.90 5.54
N ASN A 96 0.47 6.14 5.39
CA ASN A 96 1.89 6.54 5.43
C ASN A 96 2.58 6.52 4.05
N ILE A 97 1.96 7.16 3.05
CA ILE A 97 2.38 7.20 1.63
C ILE A 97 3.86 7.42 1.35
N GLY A 98 4.61 8.10 2.23
CA GLY A 98 6.05 8.26 2.06
C GLY A 98 6.81 6.93 2.02
N PHE A 99 6.30 5.92 2.74
CA PHE A 99 6.82 4.57 2.74
C PHE A 99 6.54 3.88 1.40
N ASP A 100 5.26 3.68 1.07
CA ASP A 100 4.82 2.89 -0.08
C ASP A 100 5.28 3.50 -1.40
N ALA A 101 5.05 4.81 -1.58
CA ALA A 101 5.52 5.53 -2.75
C ALA A 101 7.05 5.60 -2.81
N GLY A 102 7.76 5.46 -1.67
CA GLY A 102 9.22 5.35 -1.64
C GLY A 102 9.70 4.10 -2.37
N PHE A 103 9.12 2.95 -2.06
CA PHE A 103 9.43 1.69 -2.74
C PHE A 103 9.07 1.73 -4.23
N MET A 104 7.89 2.28 -4.57
CA MET A 104 7.48 2.38 -5.97
C MET A 104 8.38 3.31 -6.79
N ARG A 105 8.82 4.45 -6.23
CA ARG A 105 9.76 5.36 -6.91
C ARG A 105 11.10 4.70 -7.19
N VAL A 106 11.69 4.07 -6.17
CA VAL A 106 13.00 3.42 -6.32
C VAL A 106 12.91 2.23 -7.27
N GLY A 107 11.87 1.39 -7.13
CA GLY A 107 11.60 0.29 -8.04
C GLY A 107 11.42 0.76 -9.49
N ALA A 108 10.61 1.81 -9.72
CA ALA A 108 10.39 2.35 -11.06
C ALA A 108 11.70 2.87 -11.67
N ALA A 109 12.46 3.67 -10.92
CA ALA A 109 13.72 4.21 -11.39
C ALA A 109 14.73 3.11 -11.77
N ARG A 110 14.81 2.02 -10.99
CA ARG A 110 15.70 0.87 -11.28
C ARG A 110 15.36 0.16 -12.57
N HIS A 111 14.09 0.16 -12.97
CA HIS A 111 13.62 -0.54 -14.17
C HIS A 111 13.36 0.43 -15.35
N GLY A 112 13.84 1.67 -15.26
CA GLY A 112 13.65 2.68 -16.32
C GLY A 112 12.20 3.11 -16.50
N LEU A 113 11.36 2.92 -15.49
CA LEU A 113 9.95 3.30 -15.45
C LEU A 113 9.78 4.61 -14.66
N LEU A 114 8.61 5.23 -14.80
CA LEU A 114 8.28 6.47 -14.10
C LEU A 114 7.15 6.25 -13.10
N TRP A 115 7.42 6.55 -11.83
CA TRP A 115 6.38 6.74 -10.82
C TRP A 115 5.83 8.16 -10.93
N LYS A 116 4.62 8.31 -11.49
CA LYS A 116 4.01 9.62 -11.76
C LYS A 116 2.49 9.63 -11.52
N PRO A 117 2.01 9.34 -10.30
CA PRO A 117 0.60 9.53 -9.98
C PRO A 117 0.24 11.03 -10.04
N ALA A 118 -1.04 11.35 -10.23
CA ALA A 118 -1.48 12.75 -10.29
C ALA A 118 -1.29 13.49 -8.95
N ALA A 119 -1.39 12.77 -7.84
CA ALA A 119 -1.07 13.26 -6.51
C ALA A 119 -0.79 12.08 -5.57
N GLU A 120 -0.11 12.35 -4.46
CA GLU A 120 0.11 11.39 -3.38
C GLU A 120 -0.57 11.88 -2.11
N LEU A 121 -1.46 11.06 -1.57
CA LEU A 121 -2.31 11.40 -0.43
C LEU A 121 -2.03 10.44 0.73
N CYS A 122 -2.00 10.98 1.95
CA CYS A 122 -1.64 10.22 3.14
C CYS A 122 -2.78 10.17 4.15
N THR A 123 -3.31 8.99 4.45
CA THR A 123 -4.40 8.87 5.43
C THR A 123 -3.93 9.23 6.85
N VAL A 124 -2.65 9.12 7.19
CA VAL A 124 -2.10 9.63 8.47
C VAL A 124 -2.23 11.16 8.55
N GLN A 125 -1.95 11.88 7.47
CA GLN A 125 -2.08 13.34 7.43
C GLN A 125 -3.56 13.77 7.49
N LEU A 126 -4.43 13.07 6.76
CA LEU A 126 -5.88 13.30 6.84
C LEU A 126 -6.41 13.02 8.25
N SER A 127 -5.94 11.93 8.88
CA SER A 127 -6.30 11.55 10.25
C SER A 127 -5.88 12.62 11.27
N ARG A 128 -4.66 13.17 11.16
CA ARG A 128 -4.19 14.28 12.00
C ARG A 128 -5.02 15.54 11.85
N ARG A 129 -5.48 15.85 10.62
CA ARG A 129 -6.39 16.99 10.37
C ARG A 129 -7.78 16.75 10.94
N ALA A 130 -8.32 15.55 10.77
CA ALA A 130 -9.65 15.21 11.26
C ALA A 130 -9.68 15.15 12.80
N PHE A 131 -8.60 14.66 13.41
CA PHE A 131 -8.47 14.40 14.84
C PHE A 131 -7.19 15.04 15.43
N PRO A 132 -7.11 16.39 15.53
CA PRO A 132 -5.88 17.09 15.89
C PRO A 132 -5.40 16.89 17.34
N ARG A 133 -6.25 16.35 18.22
CA ARG A 133 -5.92 16.08 19.64
C ARG A 133 -5.43 14.65 19.89
N GLU A 134 -5.51 13.79 18.88
CA GLU A 134 -5.13 12.39 19.00
C GLU A 134 -3.62 12.22 18.89
N ARG A 135 -3.07 11.29 19.67
CA ARG A 135 -1.62 11.02 19.67
C ARG A 135 -1.22 9.95 18.65
N ALA A 136 -2.09 8.96 18.46
CA ALA A 136 -1.83 7.80 17.61
C ALA A 136 -2.71 7.83 16.35
N HIS A 137 -2.09 7.51 15.22
CA HIS A 137 -2.70 7.52 13.89
C HIS A 137 -2.29 6.31 13.05
N ASN A 138 -1.76 5.23 13.66
CA ASN A 138 -1.54 3.98 12.94
C ASN A 138 -2.88 3.37 12.49
N LEU A 139 -2.84 2.47 11.50
CA LEU A 139 -4.05 1.99 10.84
C LEU A 139 -5.00 1.31 11.80
N THR A 140 -4.49 0.52 12.76
CA THR A 140 -5.31 -0.14 13.78
C THR A 140 -6.10 0.87 14.63
N VAL A 141 -5.41 1.88 15.18
CA VAL A 141 -6.06 2.92 16.00
C VAL A 141 -7.04 3.75 15.16
N LEU A 142 -6.69 4.04 13.92
CA LEU A 142 -7.56 4.78 13.02
C LEU A 142 -8.82 3.98 12.67
N ALA A 143 -8.66 2.68 12.40
CA ALA A 143 -9.76 1.78 12.10
C ALA A 143 -10.74 1.69 13.27
N GLU A 144 -10.23 1.47 14.48
CA GLU A 144 -11.04 1.46 15.71
C GLU A 144 -11.79 2.78 15.89
N ARG A 145 -11.09 3.92 15.79
CA ARG A 145 -11.68 5.25 15.94
C ARG A 145 -12.80 5.51 14.94
N LEU A 146 -12.63 5.03 13.71
CA LEU A 146 -13.63 5.20 12.67
C LEU A 146 -14.74 4.15 12.76
N GLY A 147 -14.61 3.07 13.54
CA GLY A 147 -15.55 1.95 13.52
C GLY A 147 -15.41 1.11 12.24
N LEU A 148 -14.17 0.81 11.86
CA LEU A 148 -13.79 -0.05 10.73
C LEU A 148 -13.18 -1.34 11.27
N ASN A 149 -13.38 -2.45 10.54
CA ASN A 149 -12.87 -3.76 10.93
C ASN A 149 -12.01 -4.34 9.82
N PHE A 150 -10.94 -5.02 10.20
CA PHE A 150 -10.17 -5.87 9.30
C PHE A 150 -10.94 -7.19 9.10
N ALA A 151 -10.90 -7.74 7.88
CA ALA A 151 -11.33 -9.11 7.67
C ALA A 151 -10.46 -10.07 8.53
N PRO A 152 -10.99 -11.22 8.98
CA PRO A 152 -10.20 -12.20 9.72
C PRO A 152 -8.90 -12.58 8.97
N GLY A 153 -7.74 -12.39 9.61
CA GLY A 153 -6.43 -12.64 9.00
C GLY A 153 -5.97 -11.61 7.95
N GLY A 154 -6.73 -10.54 7.73
CA GLY A 154 -6.40 -9.50 6.73
C GLY A 154 -5.42 -8.43 7.21
N ARG A 155 -5.18 -8.32 8.52
CA ARG A 155 -4.20 -7.36 9.06
C ARG A 155 -2.78 -7.83 8.74
N HIS A 156 -1.93 -6.92 8.24
CA HIS A 156 -0.59 -7.26 7.73
C HIS A 156 -0.62 -8.19 6.51
N ARG A 157 -1.72 -8.11 5.76
CA ARG A 157 -1.81 -8.56 4.38
C ARG A 157 -2.18 -7.35 3.58
N SER A 158 -1.47 -7.12 2.48
CA SER A 158 -1.57 -5.86 1.77
C SER A 158 -3.01 -5.53 1.38
N PHE A 159 -3.76 -6.49 0.83
CA PHE A 159 -5.15 -6.23 0.43
C PHE A 159 -6.08 -5.97 1.62
N GLY A 160 -5.89 -6.64 2.76
CA GLY A 160 -6.70 -6.38 3.95
C GLY A 160 -6.45 -4.99 4.55
N ASP A 161 -5.20 -4.53 4.52
CA ASP A 161 -4.82 -3.17 4.92
C ASP A 161 -5.32 -2.12 3.91
N VAL A 162 -5.32 -2.42 2.61
CA VAL A 162 -5.90 -1.57 1.56
C VAL A 162 -7.38 -1.34 1.77
N GLN A 163 -8.16 -2.38 2.06
CA GLN A 163 -9.61 -2.26 2.26
C GLN A 163 -9.92 -1.29 3.41
N VAL A 164 -9.24 -1.46 4.55
CA VAL A 164 -9.43 -0.57 5.70
C VAL A 164 -8.92 0.84 5.40
N THR A 165 -7.79 0.98 4.70
CA THR A 165 -7.25 2.28 4.30
C THR A 165 -8.19 3.02 3.36
N ALA A 166 -8.83 2.32 2.41
CA ALA A 166 -9.76 2.90 1.46
C ALA A 166 -11.03 3.40 2.16
N GLN A 167 -11.60 2.59 3.05
CA GLN A 167 -12.75 2.99 3.86
C GLN A 167 -12.40 4.17 4.79
N ALA A 168 -11.20 4.16 5.39
CA ALA A 168 -10.71 5.26 6.21
C ALA A 168 -10.53 6.55 5.40
N TYR A 169 -9.97 6.45 4.18
CA TYR A 169 -9.82 7.59 3.27
C TYR A 169 -11.18 8.24 2.97
N VAL A 170 -12.17 7.44 2.56
CA VAL A 170 -13.53 7.92 2.29
C VAL A 170 -14.09 8.67 3.51
N ARG A 171 -14.15 8.01 4.69
CA ARG A 171 -14.70 8.62 5.92
C ARG A 171 -13.97 9.91 6.30
N LEU A 172 -12.64 9.93 6.23
CA LEU A 172 -11.84 11.11 6.57
C LEU A 172 -12.12 12.27 5.61
N THR A 173 -12.24 12.01 4.31
CA THR A 173 -12.54 13.06 3.33
C THR A 173 -13.94 13.63 3.50
N GLU A 174 -14.93 12.80 3.76
CA GLU A 174 -16.30 13.25 4.07
C GLU A 174 -16.34 14.13 5.32
N MET A 175 -15.68 13.69 6.41
CA MET A 175 -15.60 14.44 7.66
C MET A 175 -14.91 15.79 7.51
N LEU A 176 -13.91 15.88 6.64
CA LEU A 176 -13.15 17.11 6.40
C LEU A 176 -13.88 18.07 5.44
N ALA A 177 -14.68 17.55 4.52
CA ALA A 177 -15.51 18.36 3.62
C ALA A 177 -16.73 18.98 4.33
N ALA A 178 -17.21 18.34 5.41
CA ALA A 178 -18.35 18.82 6.19
C ALA A 178 -18.00 19.92 7.23
N LYS A 179 -16.73 20.31 7.34
CA LYS A 179 -16.22 21.33 8.26
C LYS A 179 -15.94 22.64 7.52
#